data_AF-A0A662RUI8-F1
#
_entry.id   AF-A0A662RUI8-F1
#
_cell.length_a   1.000
_cell.length_b   1.000
_cell.length_c   1.000
_cell.angle_alpha   90.00
_cell.angle_beta   90.00
_cell.angle_gamma   90.00
#
_symmetry.space_group_name_H-M   'P 1'
#
loop_
_entity.id
_entity.type
_entity.pdbx_description
1 polymer ?
#
loop_
_entity_poly.entity_id
_entity_poly.type
_entity_poly.pdbx_seq_one_letter_code
_entity_poly.pdbx_strand_id
1 'polypeptide(L)' 'MGVVPDDVIKEKDEEIAKLIKEIGGLVAELRKVSEESQRLELINKITEKERDLRAVRQAKGRLCAVLPKVQKLW' A
#
# COMPACT_ATOMS: atom_id res chain seq x y z
N MET A 1 18.61 -21.41 0.18
CA MET A 1 17.51 -20.77 0.93
C MET A 1 17.68 -19.27 0.77
N GLY A 2 16.94 -18.65 -0.14
CA GLY A 2 17.00 -17.19 -0.35
C GLY A 2 16.37 -16.51 0.85
N VAL A 3 17.20 -15.86 1.67
CA VAL A 3 16.74 -14.98 2.74
C VAL A 3 16.09 -13.79 2.04
N VAL A 4 14.79 -13.58 2.22
CA VAL A 4 14.19 -12.30 1.83
C VAL A 4 14.88 -11.25 2.70
N PRO A 5 15.64 -10.30 2.14
CA PRO A 5 16.30 -9.29 2.96
C PRO A 5 15.25 -8.48 3.69
N ASP A 6 15.46 -8.20 4.98
CA ASP A 6 14.61 -7.29 5.75
C ASP A 6 14.46 -5.92 5.06
N ASP A 7 15.44 -5.56 4.23
CA ASP A 7 15.43 -4.37 3.38
C ASP A 7 14.27 -4.37 2.37
N VAL A 8 13.92 -5.52 1.79
CA VAL A 8 12.78 -5.64 0.85
C VAL A 8 11.44 -5.45 1.58
N ILE A 9 11.35 -5.87 2.84
CA ILE A 9 10.15 -5.66 3.65
C ILE A 9 10.02 -4.18 4.04
N LYS A 10 11.13 -3.53 4.38
CA LYS A 10 11.17 -2.09 4.67
C LYS A 10 10.82 -1.26 3.45
N GLU A 11 11.35 -1.59 2.27
CA GLU A 11 10.98 -0.95 1.00
C GLU A 11 9.47 -1.03 0.76
N LYS A 12 8.86 -2.20 1.01
CA LYS A 12 7.41 -2.37 0.88
C LYS A 12 6.62 -1.57 1.92
N ASP A 13 7.15 -1.39 3.12
CA ASP A 13 6.55 -0.52 4.13
C ASP A 13 6.60 0.96 3.75
N GLU A 14 7.71 1.41 3.17
CA GLU A 14 7.83 2.76 2.62
C GLU A 14 6.89 3.00 1.44
N GLU A 15 6.76 2.03 0.53
CA GLU A 15 5.78 2.07 -0.56
C GLU A 15 4.34 2.18 -0.03
N ILE A 16 3.98 1.40 0.98
CA ILE A 16 2.66 1.48 1.63
C ILE A 16 2.46 2.87 2.24
N ALA A 17 3.46 3.41 2.95
CA ALA A 17 3.35 4.73 3.56
C ALA A 17 3.19 5.86 2.52
N LYS A 18 3.89 5.76 1.38
CA LYS A 18 3.74 6.71 0.26
C LYS A 18 2.34 6.65 -0.34
N LEU A 19 1.84 5.44 -0.64
CA LEU A 19 0.49 5.25 -1.20
C LEU A 19 -0.60 5.78 -0.25
N ILE A 20 -0.47 5.58 1.06
CA ILE A 20 -1.42 6.14 2.05
C ILE A 20 -1.43 7.67 2.01
N LYS A 21 -0.25 8.30 1.95
CA LYS A 21 -0.15 9.77 1.86
C LYS A 21 -0.79 10.30 0.59
N GLU A 22 -0.55 9.63 -0.55
CA GLU A 22 -1.13 10.02 -1.83
C GLU A 22 -2.66 9.89 -1.84
N ILE A 23 -3.21 8.79 -1.31
CA ILE A 23 -4.66 8.62 -1.15
C ILE A 23 -5.22 9.72 -0.24
N GLY A 24 -4.54 10.02 0.87
CA GLY A 24 -4.94 11.11 1.77
C GLY A 24 -4.99 12.48 1.09
N GLY A 25 -4.02 12.77 0.22
CA GLY A 25 -3.99 13.98 -0.61
C GLY A 25 -5.17 14.04 -1.59
N LEU A 26 -5.40 12.96 -2.33
CA LEU A 26 -6.53 12.86 -3.29
C LEU A 26 -7.89 12.98 -2.59
N VAL A 27 -8.05 12.43 -1.39
CA VAL A 27 -9.28 12.58 -0.58
C VAL A 27 -9.46 14.02 -0.10
N ALA A 28 -8.37 14.71 0.25
CA ALA A 28 -8.43 16.13 0.62
C ALA A 28 -8.81 17.01 -0.59
N GLU A 29 -8.31 16.69 -1.77
CA GLU A 29 -8.72 17.33 -3.04
C GLU A 29 -10.19 17.04 -3.35
N LEU A 30 -10.62 15.79 -3.22
CA LEU A 30 -12.02 15.38 -3.42
C LEU A 30 -12.99 16.18 -2.53
N ARG A 31 -12.58 16.51 -1.30
CA ARG A 31 -13.39 17.34 -0.38
C ARG A 31 -13.49 18.81 -0.80
N LYS A 32 -12.54 19.31 -1.58
CA LYS A 32 -12.48 20.71 -2.03
C LYS A 32 -13.14 20.90 -3.40
N VAL A 33 -13.23 19.85 -4.20
CA VAL A 33 -13.82 19.89 -5.54
C VAL A 33 -15.34 20.02 -5.46
N SER A 34 -15.89 21.04 -6.11
CA SER A 34 -17.32 21.28 -6.25
C SER A 34 -17.91 20.70 -7.53
N GLU A 35 -17.09 20.43 -8.56
CA GLU A 35 -17.55 19.88 -9.83
C GLU A 35 -17.72 18.36 -9.78
N GLU A 36 -18.90 17.88 -10.17
CA GLU A 36 -19.29 16.47 -10.04
C GLU A 36 -18.48 15.54 -10.95
N SER A 37 -18.13 15.98 -12.16
CA SER A 37 -17.28 15.24 -13.10
C SER A 37 -15.86 15.04 -12.55
N GLN A 38 -15.24 16.10 -12.02
CA GLN A 38 -13.92 16.04 -11.40
C GLN A 38 -13.95 15.18 -10.12
N ARG A 39 -15.06 15.20 -9.39
CA ARG A 39 -15.27 14.37 -8.20
C ARG A 39 -15.28 12.89 -8.56
N LEU A 40 -15.96 12.50 -9.65
CA LEU A 40 -15.96 11.12 -10.14
C LEU A 40 -14.57 10.67 -10.60
N GLU A 41 -13.83 11.52 -11.31
CA GLU A 41 -12.45 11.22 -11.70
C GLU A 41 -11.52 11.01 -10.50
N LEU A 42 -11.64 11.85 -9.47
CA LEU A 42 -10.87 11.71 -8.24
C LEU A 42 -11.25 10.44 -7.47
N ILE A 43 -12.52 10.06 -7.43
CA ILE A 43 -12.98 8.79 -6.83
C ILE A 43 -12.38 7.59 -7.57
N ASN A 44 -12.38 7.62 -8.91
CA ASN A 44 -11.78 6.55 -9.71
C ASN A 44 -10.27 6.43 -9.46
N LYS A 45 -9.55 7.56 -9.38
CA LYS A 45 -8.13 7.58 -9.03
C LYS A 45 -7.85 7.06 -7.61
N ILE A 46 -8.69 7.42 -6.64
CA ILE A 46 -8.58 6.91 -5.26
C ILE A 46 -8.77 5.39 -5.22
N THR A 47 -9.82 4.90 -5.87
CA THR A 47 -10.14 3.45 -5.89
C THR A 47 -9.07 2.63 -6.61
N GLU A 48 -8.44 3.16 -7.65
CA GLU A 48 -7.27 2.55 -8.29
C GLU A 48 -6.08 2.44 -7.32
N LYS A 49 -5.71 3.56 -6.66
CA LYS A 49 -4.61 3.56 -5.69
C LYS A 49 -4.88 2.69 -4.45
N GLU A 50 -6.13 2.56 -4.03
CA GLU A 50 -6.52 1.64 -2.96
C GLU A 50 -6.35 0.17 -3.37
N ARG A 51 -6.59 -0.19 -4.64
CA ARG A 51 -6.30 -1.53 -5.16
C ARG A 51 -4.80 -1.80 -5.16
N ASP A 52 -3.99 -0.84 -5.58
CA ASP A 52 -2.54 -0.96 -5.57
C ASP A 52 -2.00 -1.14 -4.16
N LEU A 53 -2.48 -0.34 -3.20
CA LEU A 53 -2.15 -0.49 -1.79
C LEU A 53 -2.49 -1.89 -1.27
N ARG A 54 -3.65 -2.44 -1.66
CA ARG A 54 -4.03 -3.81 -1.30
C ARG A 54 -3.10 -4.84 -1.91
N ALA A 55 -2.68 -4.66 -3.16
CA ALA A 55 -1.74 -5.56 -3.83
C ALA A 55 -0.36 -5.54 -3.15
N VAL A 56 0.17 -4.37 -2.81
CA VAL A 56 1.45 -4.20 -2.09
C VAL A 56 1.39 -4.85 -0.70
N ARG A 57 0.29 -4.66 0.04
CA ARG A 57 0.08 -5.32 1.34
C ARG A 57 0.04 -6.85 1.23
N GLN A 58 -0.62 -7.39 0.21
CA GLN A 58 -0.62 -8.83 -0.03
C GLN A 58 0.77 -9.35 -0.40
N ALA A 59 1.52 -8.61 -1.24
CA ALA A 59 2.90 -8.95 -1.57
C ALA A 59 3.78 -8.97 -0.32
N LYS A 60 3.69 -7.96 0.54
CA LYS A 60 4.37 -7.94 1.85
C LYS A 60 4.00 -9.17 2.69
N GLY A 61 2.70 -9.47 2.82
CA GLY A 61 2.24 -10.64 3.57
C GLY A 61 2.81 -11.96 3.05
N ARG A 62 2.89 -12.12 1.71
CA ARG A 62 3.53 -13.28 1.08
C ARG A 62 5.03 -13.35 1.39
N LEU A 63 5.75 -12.23 1.30
CA LEU A 63 7.17 -12.16 1.63
C LEU A 63 7.42 -12.55 3.10
N CYS A 64 6.62 -12.03 4.03
CA CYS A 64 6.70 -12.39 5.45
C CYS A 64 6.37 -13.86 5.73
N ALA A 65 5.51 -14.50 4.92
CA ALA A 65 5.15 -15.91 5.09
C ALA A 65 6.24 -16.87 4.60
N VAL A 66 7.07 -16.44 3.65
CA VAL A 66 8.19 -17.23 3.10
C VAL A 66 9.46 -17.05 3.94
N LEU A 67 9.55 -16.01 4.77
CA LEU A 67 10.61 -15.89 5.76
C LEU A 67 10.54 -17.08 6.73
N PRO A 68 11.68 -17.74 7.01
CA PRO A 68 11.71 -18.76 8.05
C PRO A 68 11.34 -18.10 9.36
N LYS A 69 10.12 -18.38 9.86
CA LYS A 69 9.79 -18.10 11.25
C LYS A 69 10.82 -18.88 12.05
N VAL A 70 11.76 -18.18 12.68
CA VAL A 70 12.57 -18.76 13.74
C VAL A 70 11.58 -19.10 14.84
N GLN A 71 10.97 -20.29 14.75
CA GLN A 71 10.34 -20.90 15.90
C GLN A 71 11.48 -21.06 16.88
N LYS A 72 11.53 -20.17 17.88
CA LYS A 72 12.27 -20.43 19.11
C LYS A 72 11.69 -21.74 19.64
N LEU A 73 12.32 -22.85 19.30
CA LEU A 73 12.18 -24.09 20.02
C LEU A 73 12.82 -23.80 21.37
N TRP A 74 11.98 -23.84 22.40
CA TRP A 74 12.35 -23.64 23.79
C TRP A 74 13.30 -24.76 24.19
#